data_AF-A0A7S2SNY5-F1
#
_entry.id   AF-A0A7S2SNY5-F1
#
_cell.length_a   1.000
_cell.length_b   1.000
_cell.length_c   1.000
_cell.angle_alpha   90.00
_cell.angle_beta   90.00
_cell.angle_gamma   90.00
#
_symmetry.space_group_name_H-M   'P 1'
#
loop_
_entity.id
_entity.type
_entity.pdbx_description
1 polymer ?
#
loop_
_entity_poly.entity_id
_entity_poly.type
_entity_poly.pdbx_seq_one_letter_code
_entity_poly.pdbx_strand_id
1 'polypeptide(L)'
;MSSLDGWIVGDPKPSEGGGWHVEIIRSEDKRVMSTVPLTPENLPPRKKGGKIAWQLPKDRSVTPRLGLSEKERVVQLFREQRKQQKRHRARQDAVAPRVQRAVRRFLWRRRLAAW
;
A
#
# COMPACT_ATOMS: atom_id res chain seq x y z
N MET A 1 -1.97 16.77 14.43
CA MET A 1 -2.04 15.53 13.64
C MET A 1 -3.37 15.52 12.87
N SER A 2 -3.35 15.49 11.55
CA SER A 2 -4.59 15.46 10.74
C SER A 2 -5.03 14.00 10.59
N SER A 3 -6.17 13.64 11.15
CA SER A 3 -6.77 12.32 10.96
C SER A 3 -7.59 12.33 9.68
N LEU A 4 -7.27 11.43 8.75
CA LEU A 4 -8.00 11.25 7.50
C LEU A 4 -8.65 9.88 7.55
N ASP A 5 -9.97 9.83 7.71
CA ASP A 5 -10.78 8.60 7.72
C ASP A 5 -10.21 7.49 8.64
N GLY A 6 -9.86 7.84 9.88
CA GLY A 6 -9.32 6.89 10.85
C GLY A 6 -7.86 6.46 10.60
N TRP A 7 -7.15 7.11 9.68
CA TRP A 7 -5.72 6.96 9.46
C TRP A 7 -4.97 8.22 9.91
N ILE A 8 -3.80 8.02 10.49
CA ILE A 8 -2.87 9.06 10.90
C ILE A 8 -1.63 8.90 10.05
N VAL A 9 -1.26 9.97 9.34
CA VAL A 9 -0.03 10.03 8.57
C VAL A 9 1.05 10.60 9.49
N GLY A 10 2.05 9.79 9.81
CA GLY A 10 3.18 10.19 10.64
C GLY A 10 4.06 11.25 9.98
N ASP A 11 5.02 11.76 10.73
CA ASP A 11 6.00 12.68 10.16
C ASP A 11 7.00 11.91 9.28
N PRO A 12 7.48 12.52 8.17
CA PRO A 12 8.41 11.86 7.28
C PRO A 12 9.75 11.62 7.95
N LYS A 13 10.21 10.37 7.86
CA LYS A 13 11.49 9.89 8.39
C LYS A 13 12.46 9.57 7.26
N PRO A 14 13.77 9.77 7.46
CA PRO A 14 14.76 9.36 6.48
C PRO A 14 14.80 7.84 6.38
N SER A 15 14.92 7.33 5.16
CA SER A 15 15.16 5.91 4.85
C SER A 15 16.65 5.66 4.68
N GLU A 16 17.13 4.47 5.04
CA GLU A 16 18.54 4.04 4.89
C GLU A 16 19.06 4.21 3.46
N GLY A 17 18.19 4.05 2.46
CA GLY A 17 18.51 4.24 1.03
C GLY A 17 18.58 5.69 0.55
N GLY A 18 18.52 6.68 1.45
CA GLY A 18 18.71 8.09 1.09
C GLY A 18 17.48 8.79 0.50
N GLY A 19 16.29 8.34 0.89
CA GLY A 19 15.00 8.97 0.59
C GLY A 19 14.19 9.21 1.86
N TRP A 20 12.93 9.60 1.71
CA TRP A 20 12.01 9.79 2.83
C TRP A 20 10.93 8.72 2.82
N HIS A 21 10.41 8.35 3.97
CA HIS A 21 9.25 7.49 4.08
C HIS A 21 8.31 8.00 5.17
N VAL A 22 7.06 7.57 5.10
CA VAL A 22 6.05 7.94 6.08
C VAL A 22 5.34 6.70 6.59
N GLU A 23 5.13 6.67 7.89
CA GLU A 23 4.36 5.64 8.56
C GLU A 23 2.87 5.98 8.52
N ILE A 24 2.06 5.00 8.14
CA ILE A 24 0.61 5.09 8.19
C ILE A 24 0.16 4.34 9.43
N ILE A 25 -0.39 5.11 10.35
CA ILE A 25 -0.79 4.67 11.68
C ILE A 25 -2.31 4.57 11.71
N ARG A 26 -2.84 3.47 12.22
CA ARG A 26 -4.28 3.36 12.46
C ARG A 26 -4.67 4.20 13.67
N SER A 27 -5.71 5.01 13.55
CA SER A 27 -6.09 5.98 14.59
C SER A 27 -6.57 5.34 15.89
N GLU A 28 -7.22 4.18 15.80
CA GLU A 28 -7.85 3.45 16.91
C GLU A 28 -6.81 2.88 17.88
N ASP A 29 -5.84 2.12 17.37
CA ASP A 29 -4.86 1.34 18.15
C ASP A 29 -3.44 1.90 18.08
N LYS A 30 -3.25 3.02 17.35
CA LYS A 30 -1.95 3.66 17.10
C LYS A 30 -0.90 2.73 16.51
N ARG A 31 -1.31 1.62 15.88
CA ARG A 31 -0.36 0.68 15.26
C ARG A 31 0.08 1.18 13.89
N VAL A 32 1.38 1.01 13.61
CA VAL A 32 1.94 1.23 12.27
C VAL A 32 1.45 0.09 11.39
N MET A 33 0.68 0.44 10.36
CA MET A 33 0.05 -0.52 9.46
C MET A 33 0.83 -0.69 8.16
N SER A 34 1.52 0.36 7.72
CA SER A 34 2.37 0.33 6.54
C SER A 34 3.34 1.50 6.56
N THR A 35 4.45 1.33 5.85
CA THR A 35 5.41 2.39 5.56
C THR A 35 5.37 2.68 4.06
N VAL A 36 5.17 3.94 3.69
CA VAL A 36 5.11 4.37 2.28
C VAL A 36 6.35 5.19 1.95
N PRO A 37 7.15 4.79 0.93
CA PRO A 37 8.27 5.58 0.48
C PRO A 37 7.77 6.83 -0.26
N LEU A 38 8.33 7.99 0.10
CA LEU A 38 8.09 9.25 -0.59
C LEU A 38 9.05 9.32 -1.79
N THR A 39 8.52 9.00 -2.96
CA THR A 39 9.19 9.16 -4.24
C THR A 39 8.46 10.21 -5.07
N PRO A 40 9.13 10.84 -6.05
CA PRO A 40 8.47 11.73 -7.02
C PRO A 40 7.34 11.04 -7.81
N GLU A 41 7.37 9.71 -7.91
CA GLU A 41 6.34 8.91 -8.57
C GLU A 41 5.07 8.80 -7.69
N ASN A 42 5.24 8.55 -6.40
CA ASN A 42 4.14 8.41 -5.44
C ASN A 42 3.50 9.76 -5.11
N LEU A 43 4.34 10.77 -4.93
CA LEU A 43 3.95 12.15 -4.66
C LEU A 43 4.58 13.07 -5.70
N PRO A 44 3.88 13.29 -6.83
CA PRO A 44 4.36 14.20 -7.86
C PRO A 44 4.34 15.65 -7.37
N PRO A 45 5.24 16.51 -7.89
CA PRO A 45 5.25 17.92 -7.56
C PRO A 45 3.94 18.57 -7.99
N ARG A 46 3.32 19.31 -7.06
CA ARG A 46 2.04 19.98 -7.29
C ARG A 46 2.28 21.42 -7.71
N LYS A 47 1.61 21.86 -8.76
CA LYS A 47 1.59 23.28 -9.17
C LYS A 47 0.27 23.93 -8.76
N LYS A 48 0.31 25.19 -8.34
CA LYS A 48 -0.87 26.02 -8.08
C LYS A 48 -0.63 27.40 -8.72
N GLY A 49 -1.45 27.77 -9.70
CA GLY A 49 -1.31 29.04 -10.42
C GLY A 49 0.06 29.25 -11.08
N GLY A 50 0.59 28.20 -11.72
CA GLY A 50 1.91 28.24 -12.39
C GLY A 50 3.12 28.10 -11.47
N LYS A 51 2.98 28.27 -10.15
CA LYS A 51 4.06 28.07 -9.18
C LYS A 51 4.06 26.66 -8.60
N ILE A 52 5.24 26.13 -8.26
CA ILE A 52 5.36 24.85 -7.55
C ILE A 52 4.87 25.08 -6.11
N ALA A 53 3.72 24.49 -5.79
CA ALA A 53 3.10 24.57 -4.48
C ALA A 53 3.65 23.52 -3.51
N TRP A 54 4.10 22.38 -4.03
CA TRP A 54 4.77 21.35 -3.25
C TRP A 54 5.71 20.54 -4.13
N GLN A 55 6.88 20.20 -3.60
CA GLN A 55 7.86 19.31 -4.21
C GLN A 55 8.66 18.61 -3.12
N LEU A 56 9.02 17.35 -3.36
CA LEU A 56 9.92 16.62 -2.48
C LEU A 56 11.30 17.32 -2.44
N PRO A 57 11.86 17.64 -1.27
CA PRO A 57 13.18 18.24 -1.16
C PRO A 57 14.24 17.34 -1.82
N LYS A 58 15.11 17.95 -2.61
CA LYS A 58 16.28 17.27 -3.19
C LYS A 58 17.36 17.06 -2.13
N ASP A 59 17.44 17.98 -1.18
CA ASP A 59 18.42 17.95 -0.10
C ASP A 59 17.92 17.09 1.06
N ARG A 60 18.78 16.19 1.53
CA ARG A 60 18.49 15.30 2.66
C ARG A 60 18.48 15.99 4.01
N SER A 61 19.01 17.21 4.09
CA SER A 61 19.01 18.04 5.30
C SER A 61 17.62 18.65 5.59
N VAL A 62 16.74 18.69 4.59
CA VAL A 62 15.42 19.31 4.72
C VAL A 62 14.35 18.25 4.83
N THR A 63 13.75 18.14 6.02
CA THR A 63 12.58 17.27 6.23
C THR A 63 11.39 17.77 5.40
N PRO A 64 10.80 16.95 4.52
CA PRO A 64 9.64 17.35 3.73
C PRO A 64 8.47 17.67 4.65
N ARG A 65 7.80 18.79 4.39
CA ARG A 65 6.53 19.10 5.05
C ARG A 65 5.38 18.67 4.16
N LEU A 66 4.59 17.71 4.64
CA LEU A 66 3.40 17.22 3.94
C LEU A 66 2.19 18.02 4.39
N GLY A 67 1.50 18.65 3.44
CA GLY A 67 0.21 19.30 3.66
C GLY A 67 -0.93 18.27 3.70
N LEU A 68 -2.16 18.76 3.80
CA LEU A 68 -3.37 17.92 3.79
C LEU A 68 -3.48 17.10 2.50
N SER A 69 -3.33 17.73 1.34
CA SER A 69 -3.46 17.06 0.05
C SER A 69 -2.40 15.96 -0.16
N GLU A 70 -1.17 16.20 0.29
CA GLU A 70 -0.12 15.19 0.20
C GLU A 70 -0.37 14.03 1.17
N LYS A 71 -0.88 14.30 2.37
CA LYS A 71 -1.30 13.24 3.32
C LYS A 71 -2.47 12.41 2.79
N GLU A 72 -3.47 13.04 2.16
CA GLU A 72 -4.57 12.34 1.50
C GLU A 72 -4.06 11.41 0.39
N ARG A 73 -3.10 11.87 -0.41
CA ARG A 73 -2.49 11.06 -1.46
C ARG A 73 -1.76 9.84 -0.89
N VAL A 74 -1.01 10.01 0.20
CA VAL A 74 -0.34 8.89 0.89
C VAL A 74 -1.35 7.85 1.38
N VAL A 75 -2.46 8.29 1.99
CA VAL A 75 -3.54 7.38 2.44
C VAL A 75 -4.19 6.65 1.25
N GLN A 76 -4.41 7.33 0.13
CA GLN A 76 -4.92 6.70 -1.09
C GLN A 76 -4.01 5.59 -1.61
N LEU A 77 -2.70 5.86 -1.72
CA LEU A 77 -1.71 4.87 -2.16
C LEU A 77 -1.72 3.62 -1.27
N PHE A 78 -1.83 3.81 0.04
CA PHE A 78 -1.95 2.69 0.97
C PHE A 78 -3.22 1.87 0.77
N ARG A 79 -4.37 2.52 0.53
CA ARG A 79 -5.62 1.82 0.22
C ARG A 79 -5.49 1.01 -1.08
N GLU A 80 -4.84 1.58 -2.10
CA GLU A 80 -4.56 0.90 -3.36
C GLU A 80 -3.66 -0.31 -3.16
N GLN A 81 -2.57 -0.17 -2.43
CA GLN A 81 -1.65 -1.27 -2.09
C GLN A 81 -2.38 -2.39 -1.34
N ARG A 82 -3.19 -2.08 -0.33
CA ARG A 82 -3.99 -3.10 0.37
C ARG A 82 -4.98 -3.81 -0.55
N LYS A 83 -5.62 -3.07 -1.46
CA LYS A 83 -6.55 -3.64 -2.43
C LYS A 83 -5.83 -4.59 -3.41
N GLN A 84 -4.65 -4.21 -3.88
CA GLN A 84 -3.81 -5.05 -4.74
C GLN A 84 -3.35 -6.32 -4.00
N GLN A 85 -2.88 -6.21 -2.76
CA GLN A 85 -2.52 -7.38 -1.93
C GLN A 85 -3.69 -8.33 -1.73
N LYS A 86 -4.90 -7.81 -1.44
CA LYS A 86 -6.11 -8.64 -1.29
C LYS A 86 -6.45 -9.37 -2.60
N ARG A 87 -6.34 -8.69 -3.74
CA ARG A 87 -6.56 -9.30 -5.07
C ARG A 87 -5.52 -10.39 -5.38
N HIS A 88 -4.26 -10.17 -5.02
CA HIS A 88 -3.20 -11.16 -5.23
C HIS A 88 -3.45 -12.43 -4.41
N ARG A 89 -3.77 -12.29 -3.12
CA ARG A 89 -4.14 -13.43 -2.26
C ARG A 89 -5.36 -14.18 -2.78
N ALA A 90 -6.43 -13.46 -3.15
CA ALA A 90 -7.63 -14.07 -3.71
C ALA A 90 -7.35 -14.87 -5.00
N ARG A 91 -6.40 -14.43 -5.84
CA ARG A 91 -5.98 -15.19 -7.02
C ARG A 91 -5.23 -16.47 -6.65
N GLN A 92 -4.33 -16.41 -5.66
CA GLN A 92 -3.61 -17.59 -5.18
C GLN A 92 -4.56 -18.61 -4.55
N ASP A 93 -5.49 -18.14 -3.70
CA ASP A 93 -6.47 -18.98 -3.02
C ASP A 93 -7.51 -19.57 -3.98
N ALA A 94 -7.76 -18.95 -5.14
CA ALA A 94 -8.65 -19.50 -6.17
C ALA A 94 -8.06 -20.68 -6.95
N VAL A 95 -6.72 -20.82 -6.98
CA VAL A 95 -6.03 -21.92 -7.67
C VAL A 95 -6.09 -23.21 -6.85
N ALA A 96 -5.92 -23.12 -5.54
CA ALA A 96 -5.96 -24.26 -4.61
C ALA A 96 -7.22 -25.16 -4.72
N PRO A 97 -8.47 -24.63 -4.73
CA PRO A 97 -9.68 -25.45 -4.82
C PRO A 97 -9.89 -26.04 -6.22
N ARG A 98 -9.31 -25.48 -7.29
CA ARG A 98 -9.38 -26.06 -8.63
C ARG A 98 -8.54 -27.31 -8.76
N VAL A 99 -7.31 -27.28 -8.24
CA VAL A 99 -6.42 -28.45 -8.19
C VAL A 99 -7.01 -29.53 -7.27
N GLN A 100 -7.50 -29.15 -6.08
CA GLN A 100 -8.16 -30.09 -5.18
C GLN A 100 -9.40 -30.74 -5.80
N ARG A 101 -10.26 -29.98 -6.51
CA ARG A 101 -11.42 -30.54 -7.23
C ARG A 101 -11.01 -31.48 -8.36
N ALA A 102 -9.96 -31.15 -9.12
CA ALA A 102 -9.46 -32.01 -10.20
C ALA A 102 -8.91 -33.35 -9.67
N VAL A 103 -8.11 -33.31 -8.61
CA VAL A 103 -7.56 -34.50 -7.95
C VAL A 103 -8.68 -35.37 -7.37
N ARG A 104 -9.65 -34.77 -6.67
CA ARG A 104 -10.79 -35.50 -6.11
C ARG A 104 -11.61 -36.21 -7.19
N ARG A 105 -11.82 -35.55 -8.33
CA ARG A 105 -12.57 -36.09 -9.48
C ARG A 105 -11.80 -37.22 -10.17
N PHE A 106 -10.48 -37.10 -10.27
CA PHE A 106 -9.61 -38.16 -10.79
C PHE A 106 -9.62 -39.41 -9.89
N LEU A 107 -9.46 -39.24 -8.58
CA LEU A 107 -9.51 -40.35 -7.61
C LEU A 107 -10.88 -41.05 -7.61
N TRP A 108 -11.98 -40.30 -7.72
CA TRP A 108 -13.33 -40.87 -7.86
C TRP A 108 -13.49 -41.70 -9.14
N ARG A 109 -12.99 -41.21 -10.28
CA ARG A 109 -13.05 -41.96 -11.55
C ARG A 109 -12.22 -43.25 -11.51
N ARG A 110 -11.03 -43.22 -10.91
CA ARG A 110 -10.21 -44.44 -10.72
C ARG A 110 -10.90 -45.47 -9.82
N ARG A 111 -11.63 -45.02 -8.79
CA ARG A 111 -12.34 -45.90 -7.86
C ARG A 111 -13.55 -46.59 -8.48
N LEU A 112 -14.22 -45.95 -9.44
CA LEU A 112 -15.37 -46.52 -10.16
C LEU A 112 -14.97 -47.45 -11.31
N ALA A 113 -13.74 -47.35 -11.82
CA ALA A 113 -13.22 -48.22 -12.89
C ALA A 113 -12.55 -49.51 -12.38
N ALA A 114 -12.58 -49.75 -11.07
CA ALA A 114 -11.98 -50.91 -10.41
C ALA A 114 -13.03 -51.94 -9.93
N TRP A 115 -14.27 -51.82 -10.42
CA TRP A 115 -15.40 -52.74 -10.26
C TRP A 115 -15.92 -53.10 -11.66
#